data_AF-A0A0D6ASA1-F1
#
_entry.id   AF-A0A0D6ASA1-F1
#
_cell.length_a   1.000
_cell.length_b   1.000
_cell.length_c   1.000
_cell.angle_alpha   90.00
_cell.angle_beta   90.00
_cell.angle_gamma   90.00
#
_symmetry.space_group_name_H-M   'P 1'
#
loop_
_entity.id
_entity.type
_entity.pdbx_description
1 polymer ?
#
loop_
_entity_poly.entity_id
_entity_poly.type
_entity_poly.pdbx_seq_one_letter_code
_entity_poly.pdbx_strand_id
1 'polypeptide(L)'
;MSNLQSRNNLTLDTLASIQGSIKDLQAQLELLNNKFTDATKVANAQANLTKRWKEAIAPLKDLLKYSCGVYGDPEVLNEMVADIQEMADAVANNFDKHKGEENPYLDGVKEKQPEPEVVITLLPDLDESMPDVDDNETFLNERQALKLIEHLDKTILKKLAVLNDFGNLSTPKAIAKKISESAITRYQLEQDLQRINPTQSLPMAS
;
A
#
# COMPACT_ATOMS: atom_id res chain seq x y z
N MET A 1 -40.69 64.03 -33.91
CA MET A 1 -40.28 62.65 -34.27
C MET A 1 -41.48 61.91 -34.79
N SER A 2 -41.32 61.11 -35.85
CA SER A 2 -42.40 60.28 -36.40
C SER A 2 -42.74 59.13 -35.44
N ASN A 3 -44.02 58.77 -35.31
CA ASN A 3 -44.46 57.59 -34.54
C ASN A 3 -43.73 56.30 -34.96
N LEU A 4 -43.31 56.19 -36.23
CA LEU A 4 -42.52 55.07 -36.72
C LEU A 4 -41.09 55.06 -36.13
N GLN A 5 -40.45 56.22 -36.00
CA GLN A 5 -39.11 56.31 -35.41
C GLN A 5 -39.14 55.94 -33.92
N SER A 6 -40.16 56.38 -33.19
CA SER A 6 -40.31 56.03 -31.77
C SER A 6 -40.53 54.54 -31.56
N ARG A 7 -41.34 53.89 -32.42
CA ARG A 7 -41.56 52.43 -32.37
C ARG A 7 -40.31 51.64 -32.76
N ASN A 8 -39.54 52.11 -33.75
CA ASN A 8 -38.29 51.47 -34.14
C ASN A 8 -37.26 51.52 -33.01
N ASN A 9 -37.09 52.67 -32.35
CA ASN A 9 -36.17 52.81 -31.22
C ASN A 9 -36.58 51.90 -30.05
N LEU A 10 -37.88 51.84 -29.71
CA LEU A 10 -38.37 50.96 -28.66
C LEU A 10 -38.15 49.46 -28.97
N THR A 11 -38.20 49.10 -30.25
CA THR A 11 -37.94 47.72 -30.71
C THR A 11 -36.43 47.40 -30.67
N LEU A 12 -35.57 48.37 -30.97
CA LEU A 12 -34.12 48.23 -30.85
C LEU A 12 -33.67 48.10 -29.40
N ASP A 13 -34.22 48.91 -28.50
CA ASP A 13 -33.90 48.86 -27.07
C ASP A 13 -34.33 47.54 -26.44
N THR A 14 -35.51 47.02 -26.83
CA THR A 14 -35.98 45.70 -26.38
C THR A 14 -35.15 44.56 -26.96
N LEU A 15 -34.75 44.63 -28.23
CA LEU A 15 -33.82 43.66 -28.83
C LEU A 15 -32.45 43.66 -28.13
N ALA A 16 -31.90 44.83 -27.83
CA ALA A 16 -30.64 44.97 -27.12
C ALA A 16 -30.74 44.41 -25.68
N SER A 17 -31.85 44.66 -24.99
CA SER A 17 -32.12 44.09 -23.67
C SER A 17 -32.24 42.56 -23.70
N ILE A 18 -32.93 42.01 -24.71
CA ILE A 18 -33.06 40.56 -24.87
C ILE A 18 -31.70 39.92 -25.19
N GLN A 19 -30.90 40.52 -26.06
CA GLN A 19 -29.53 40.06 -26.35
C GLN A 19 -28.64 40.11 -25.10
N GLY A 20 -28.77 41.15 -24.27
CA GLY A 20 -28.11 41.23 -22.97
C GLY A 20 -28.49 40.06 -22.06
N SER A 21 -29.78 39.81 -21.88
CA SER A 21 -30.28 38.70 -21.07
C SER A 21 -29.84 37.32 -21.60
N ILE A 22 -29.79 37.13 -22.91
CA ILE A 22 -29.29 35.88 -23.52
C ILE A 22 -27.81 35.68 -23.18
N LYS A 23 -27.00 36.74 -23.26
CA LYS A 23 -25.58 36.68 -22.93
C LYS A 23 -25.34 36.36 -21.46
N ASP A 24 -26.13 36.97 -20.58
CA ASP A 24 -26.06 36.70 -19.13
C ASP A 24 -26.48 35.26 -18.80
N LEU A 25 -27.52 34.75 -19.47
CA LEU A 25 -27.94 33.36 -19.33
C LEU A 25 -26.87 32.39 -19.84
N GLN A 26 -26.20 32.69 -20.95
CA GLN A 26 -25.09 31.88 -21.46
C GLN A 26 -23.92 31.84 -20.46
N ALA A 27 -23.55 32.99 -19.88
CA ALA A 27 -22.50 33.06 -18.86
C ALA A 27 -22.86 32.27 -17.59
N GLN A 28 -24.13 32.33 -17.16
CA GLN A 28 -24.60 31.54 -16.02
C GLN A 28 -24.59 30.03 -16.32
N LEU A 29 -24.94 29.64 -17.54
CA LEU A 29 -24.95 28.24 -17.98
C LEU A 29 -23.53 27.66 -18.03
N GLU A 30 -22.57 28.43 -18.54
CA GLU A 30 -21.16 28.06 -18.55
C GLU A 30 -20.61 27.90 -17.13
N LEU A 31 -20.93 28.85 -16.24
CA LEU A 31 -20.54 28.77 -14.83
C LEU A 31 -21.15 27.56 -14.12
N LEU A 32 -22.43 27.25 -14.40
CA LEU A 32 -23.10 26.08 -13.85
C LEU A 32 -22.48 24.78 -14.38
N ASN A 33 -22.16 24.72 -15.67
CA ASN A 33 -21.55 23.57 -16.31
C ASN A 33 -20.15 23.28 -15.76
N ASN A 34 -19.36 24.33 -15.50
CA ASN A 34 -18.05 24.20 -14.86
C ASN A 34 -18.20 23.66 -13.43
N LYS A 35 -19.10 24.24 -12.62
CA LYS A 35 -19.39 23.74 -11.27
C LYS A 35 -19.86 22.29 -11.25
N PHE A 36 -20.71 21.90 -12.20
CA PHE A 36 -21.20 20.53 -12.32
C PHE A 36 -20.07 19.56 -12.70
N THR A 37 -19.20 19.96 -13.61
CA THR A 37 -18.03 19.19 -14.02
C THR A 37 -17.08 18.97 -12.84
N ASP A 38 -16.79 20.02 -12.08
CA ASP A 38 -15.92 19.95 -10.90
C ASP A 38 -16.53 19.06 -9.80
N ALA A 39 -17.82 19.23 -9.51
CA ALA A 39 -18.52 18.38 -8.55
C ALA A 39 -18.51 16.89 -8.97
N THR A 40 -18.66 16.62 -10.26
CA THR A 40 -18.62 15.25 -10.81
C THR A 40 -17.22 14.64 -10.68
N LYS A 41 -16.16 15.41 -10.95
CA LYS A 41 -14.78 14.96 -10.74
C LYS A 41 -14.52 14.60 -9.28
N VAL A 42 -14.95 15.45 -8.34
CA VAL A 42 -14.82 15.21 -6.90
C VAL A 42 -15.56 13.93 -6.48
N ALA A 43 -16.81 13.76 -6.93
CA ALA A 43 -17.60 12.57 -6.61
C ALA A 43 -16.94 11.28 -7.14
N ASN A 44 -16.40 11.31 -8.36
CA ASN A 44 -15.68 10.16 -8.93
C ASN A 44 -14.37 9.87 -8.18
N ALA A 45 -13.63 10.91 -7.79
CA ALA A 45 -12.43 10.77 -6.97
C ALA A 45 -12.74 10.11 -5.63
N GLN A 46 -13.79 10.56 -4.94
CA GLN A 46 -14.26 9.99 -3.68
C GLN A 46 -14.65 8.52 -3.82
N ALA A 47 -15.39 8.16 -4.88
CA ALA A 47 -15.79 6.78 -5.13
C ALA A 47 -14.57 5.87 -5.36
N ASN A 48 -13.60 6.32 -6.16
CA ASN A 48 -12.37 5.59 -6.45
C ASN A 48 -11.47 5.43 -5.22
N LEU A 49 -11.28 6.50 -4.44
CA LEU A 49 -10.53 6.46 -3.19
C LEU A 49 -11.18 5.52 -2.18
N THR A 50 -12.51 5.59 -2.03
CA THR A 50 -13.25 4.69 -1.14
C THR A 50 -13.08 3.22 -1.54
N LYS A 51 -13.07 2.93 -2.84
CA LYS A 51 -12.83 1.57 -3.35
C LYS A 51 -11.42 1.09 -3.00
N ARG A 52 -10.39 1.89 -3.31
CA ARG A 52 -8.99 1.52 -3.01
C ARG A 52 -8.71 1.41 -1.51
N TRP A 53 -9.31 2.27 -0.70
CA TRP A 53 -9.25 2.19 0.75
C TRP A 53 -9.81 0.85 1.27
N LYS A 54 -10.97 0.43 0.76
CA LYS A 54 -11.55 -0.88 1.12
C LYS A 54 -10.67 -2.05 0.68
N GLU A 55 -10.06 -1.97 -0.50
CA GLU A 55 -9.13 -2.99 -1.01
C GLU A 55 -7.85 -3.06 -0.16
N ALA A 56 -7.34 -1.93 0.33
CA ALA A 56 -6.14 -1.88 1.17
C ALA A 56 -6.40 -2.33 2.63
N ILE A 57 -7.57 -2.04 3.19
CA ILE A 57 -7.93 -2.46 4.57
C ILE A 57 -8.14 -3.96 4.69
N ALA A 58 -8.67 -4.61 3.65
CA ALA A 58 -8.98 -6.03 3.71
C ALA A 58 -7.78 -6.92 4.13
N PRO A 59 -6.60 -6.81 3.51
CA PRO A 59 -5.42 -7.56 3.96
C PRO A 59 -4.87 -7.09 5.31
N LEU A 60 -5.05 -5.82 5.69
CA LEU A 60 -4.70 -5.30 7.02
C LEU A 60 -5.50 -5.98 8.13
N LYS A 61 -6.78 -6.29 7.89
CA LYS A 61 -7.62 -7.05 8.83
C LYS A 61 -7.10 -8.47 9.03
N ASP A 62 -6.66 -9.13 7.95
CA ASP A 62 -6.07 -10.47 8.04
C ASP A 62 -4.72 -10.41 8.76
N LEU A 63 -3.89 -9.41 8.46
CA LEU A 63 -2.61 -9.18 9.13
C LEU A 63 -2.79 -8.94 10.63
N LEU A 64 -3.76 -8.11 11.04
CA LEU A 64 -4.13 -7.92 12.44
C LEU A 64 -4.58 -9.24 13.09
N LYS A 65 -5.41 -10.02 12.40
CA LYS A 65 -5.85 -11.33 12.91
C LYS A 65 -4.70 -12.31 13.12
N TYR A 66 -3.72 -12.36 12.22
CA TYR A 66 -2.51 -13.18 12.39
C TYR A 66 -1.57 -12.60 13.45
N SER A 67 -1.50 -11.28 13.56
CA SER A 67 -0.72 -10.59 14.59
C SER A 67 -1.24 -10.89 16.00
N CYS A 68 -2.56 -11.10 16.19
CA CYS A 68 -3.10 -11.56 17.46
C CYS A 68 -2.53 -12.91 17.92
N GLY A 69 -2.08 -13.76 16.99
CA GLY A 69 -1.41 -15.03 17.29
C GLY A 69 0.08 -14.90 17.62
N VAL A 70 0.70 -13.76 17.27
CA VAL A 70 2.14 -13.49 17.45
C VAL A 70 2.38 -12.56 18.64
N TYR A 71 1.63 -11.46 18.73
CA TYR A 71 1.81 -10.45 19.75
C TYR A 71 1.11 -10.80 21.06
N GLY A 72 0.09 -11.68 21.05
CA GLY A 72 -0.51 -12.36 22.22
C GLY A 72 -1.13 -11.47 23.32
N ASP A 73 -0.77 -10.19 23.37
CA ASP A 73 -1.08 -9.24 24.42
C ASP A 73 -2.04 -8.18 23.89
N PRO A 74 -3.24 -8.05 24.49
CA PRO A 74 -4.21 -7.02 24.15
C PRO A 74 -3.66 -5.59 24.24
N GLU A 75 -2.64 -5.33 25.06
CA GLU A 75 -2.08 -3.98 25.24
C GLU A 75 -1.39 -3.47 23.96
N VAL A 76 -0.59 -4.31 23.30
CA VAL A 76 0.12 -3.95 22.05
C VAL A 76 -0.86 -3.69 20.90
N LEU A 77 -1.97 -4.44 20.87
CA LEU A 77 -3.04 -4.21 19.89
C LEU A 77 -3.77 -2.89 20.15
N ASN A 78 -3.96 -2.51 21.41
CA ASN A 78 -4.57 -1.23 21.77
C ASN A 78 -3.66 -0.03 21.43
N GLU A 79 -2.35 -0.17 21.59
CA GLU A 79 -1.37 0.84 21.15
C GLU A 79 -1.41 1.03 19.63
N MET A 80 -1.41 -0.06 18.84
CA MET A 80 -1.56 0.04 17.38
C MET A 80 -2.87 0.71 16.95
N VAL A 81 -3.97 0.42 17.64
CA VAL A 81 -5.25 1.09 17.37
C VAL A 81 -5.16 2.58 17.70
N ALA A 82 -4.53 2.94 18.82
CA ALA A 82 -4.34 4.34 19.21
C ALA A 82 -3.50 5.11 18.19
N ASP A 83 -2.42 4.54 17.66
CA ASP A 83 -1.58 5.15 16.63
C ASP A 83 -2.36 5.41 15.32
N ILE A 84 -3.16 4.43 14.88
CA ILE A 84 -4.03 4.58 13.70
C ILE A 84 -5.05 5.70 13.93
N GLN A 85 -5.60 5.77 15.14
CA GLN A 85 -6.58 6.78 15.53
C GLN A 85 -5.94 8.19 15.52
N GLU A 86 -4.74 8.33 16.09
CA GLU A 86 -3.99 9.58 16.11
C GLU A 86 -3.67 10.07 14.69
N MET A 87 -3.24 9.16 13.80
CA MET A 87 -3.02 9.50 12.40
C MET A 87 -4.31 9.93 11.70
N ALA A 88 -5.43 9.25 11.95
CA ALA A 88 -6.73 9.60 11.37
C ALA A 88 -7.19 10.99 11.84
N ASP A 89 -7.03 11.29 13.13
CA ASP A 89 -7.37 12.58 13.71
C ASP A 89 -6.45 13.69 13.20
N ALA A 90 -5.15 13.41 13.02
CA ALA A 90 -4.20 14.36 12.44
C ALA A 90 -4.57 14.73 10.98
N VAL A 91 -5.02 13.75 10.18
CA VAL A 91 -5.50 13.99 8.81
C VAL A 91 -6.81 14.78 8.82
N ALA A 92 -7.74 14.46 9.70
CA ALA A 92 -9.00 15.19 9.84
C ALA A 92 -8.77 16.65 10.26
N ASN A 93 -7.88 16.88 11.22
CA ASN A 93 -7.55 18.21 11.74
C ASN A 93 -6.75 19.06 10.74
N ASN A 94 -5.99 18.43 9.83
CA ASN A 94 -5.20 19.11 8.80
C ASN A 94 -5.83 19.02 7.40
N PHE A 95 -7.14 18.75 7.30
CA PHE A 95 -7.82 18.57 6.03
C PHE A 95 -7.57 19.74 5.06
N ASP A 96 -7.68 20.98 5.52
CA ASP A 96 -7.48 22.16 4.66
C ASP A 96 -6.04 22.31 4.13
N LYS A 97 -5.04 21.78 4.87
CA LYS A 97 -3.64 21.74 4.44
C LYS A 97 -3.43 20.71 3.33
N HIS A 98 -4.10 19.57 3.44
CA HIS A 98 -3.97 18.47 2.46
C HIS A 98 -4.94 18.59 1.27
N LYS A 99 -6.00 19.39 1.38
CA LYS A 99 -6.97 19.64 0.31
C LYS A 99 -6.35 20.32 -0.93
N GLY A 100 -5.25 21.07 -0.74
CA GLY A 100 -4.55 21.80 -1.81
C GLY A 100 -3.33 21.07 -2.39
N GLU A 101 -3.00 19.88 -1.88
CA GLU A 101 -1.91 19.06 -2.41
C GLU A 101 -2.37 18.38 -3.71
N GLU A 102 -1.42 18.10 -4.62
CA GLU A 102 -1.72 17.42 -5.89
C GLU A 102 -2.46 16.11 -5.61
N ASN A 103 -3.73 16.05 -5.97
CA ASN A 103 -4.57 14.88 -5.75
C ASN A 103 -4.71 14.12 -7.07
N PRO A 104 -3.97 13.01 -7.26
CA PRO A 104 -4.01 12.24 -8.51
C PRO A 104 -5.40 11.66 -8.83
N TYR A 105 -6.33 11.67 -7.88
CA TYR A 105 -7.70 11.22 -8.08
C TYR A 105 -8.64 12.33 -8.58
N LEU A 106 -8.32 13.62 -8.39
CA LEU A 106 -9.15 14.76 -8.83
C LEU A 106 -8.96 15.11 -10.31
N ASP A 107 -7.74 14.93 -10.84
CA ASP A 107 -7.40 15.35 -12.21
C ASP A 107 -7.75 14.34 -13.31
N GLY A 108 -8.52 13.30 -12.97
CA GLY A 108 -9.09 12.38 -13.95
C GLY A 108 -8.04 11.84 -14.91
N VAL A 109 -7.04 11.11 -14.39
CA VAL A 109 -6.09 10.29 -15.17
C VAL A 109 -5.59 11.01 -16.43
N LYS A 110 -4.99 12.20 -16.27
CA LYS A 110 -4.04 12.65 -17.28
C LYS A 110 -2.78 11.81 -17.10
N GLU A 111 -2.61 10.94 -18.09
CA GLU A 111 -1.57 9.94 -18.20
C GLU A 111 -1.73 8.79 -17.20
N LYS A 112 -1.44 7.59 -17.70
CA LYS A 112 -0.88 6.54 -16.87
C LYS A 112 0.33 7.16 -16.17
N GLN A 113 0.13 7.78 -15.01
CA GLN A 113 1.13 7.60 -13.99
C GLN A 113 1.31 6.08 -13.94
N PRO A 114 2.54 5.55 -14.08
CA PRO A 114 2.75 4.18 -13.65
C PRO A 114 2.03 4.11 -12.31
N GLU A 115 1.16 3.10 -12.12
CA GLU A 115 0.69 2.79 -10.78
C GLU A 115 1.87 3.07 -9.89
N PRO A 116 1.80 3.99 -8.88
CA PRO A 116 2.89 4.04 -7.95
C PRO A 116 2.99 2.59 -7.56
N GLU A 117 4.11 1.95 -7.96
CA GLU A 117 4.45 0.68 -7.38
C GLU A 117 4.25 1.03 -5.93
N VAL A 118 3.26 0.38 -5.33
CA VAL A 118 3.21 0.35 -3.89
C VAL A 118 4.45 -0.47 -3.61
N VAL A 119 5.61 0.19 -3.67
CA VAL A 119 6.69 0.01 -2.77
C VAL A 119 5.97 0.30 -1.47
N ILE A 120 5.30 -0.75 -0.99
CA ILE A 120 5.29 -1.10 0.39
C ILE A 120 6.76 -0.89 0.72
N THR A 121 7.06 0.30 1.26
CA THR A 121 8.26 0.47 2.04
C THR A 121 7.95 -0.50 3.14
N LEU A 122 8.35 -1.76 2.91
CA LEU A 122 8.46 -2.78 3.91
C LEU A 122 9.04 -1.99 5.08
N LEU A 123 8.26 -1.94 6.17
CA LEU A 123 8.70 -1.34 7.41
C LEU A 123 10.21 -1.53 7.51
N PRO A 124 10.98 -0.44 7.74
CA PRO A 124 12.44 -0.49 7.74
C PRO A 124 12.82 -1.78 8.45
N ASP A 125 13.46 -2.70 7.72
CA ASP A 125 13.58 -4.11 8.08
C ASP A 125 13.57 -4.22 9.60
N LEU A 126 12.46 -4.67 10.18
CA LEU A 126 12.49 -5.18 11.53
C LEU A 126 13.60 -6.22 11.43
N ASP A 127 14.79 -5.87 11.93
CA ASP A 127 15.90 -6.78 12.03
C ASP A 127 15.38 -7.88 12.94
N GLU A 128 14.76 -8.88 12.32
CA GLU A 128 14.21 -10.03 13.00
C GLU A 128 15.43 -10.68 13.64
N SER A 129 15.60 -10.40 14.93
CA SER A 129 16.73 -10.85 15.73
C SER A 129 16.97 -12.32 15.40
N MET A 130 18.16 -12.61 14.89
CA MET A 130 18.50 -13.96 14.53
C MET A 130 18.52 -14.79 15.81
N PRO A 131 17.79 -15.91 15.91
CA PRO A 131 17.85 -16.79 17.08
C PRO A 131 19.30 -17.19 17.36
N ASP A 132 19.68 -17.45 18.60
CA ASP A 132 21.04 -17.89 18.91
C ASP A 132 21.35 -19.26 18.26
N VAL A 133 22.63 -19.52 18.01
CA VAL A 133 23.16 -20.78 17.43
C VAL A 133 22.64 -22.01 18.20
N ASP A 134 22.55 -21.88 19.52
CA ASP A 134 22.10 -22.95 20.42
C ASP A 134 20.57 -22.94 20.66
N ASP A 135 19.83 -22.04 20.01
CA ASP A 135 18.37 -21.94 20.15
C ASP A 135 17.67 -23.09 19.41
N ASN A 136 17.06 -23.97 20.20
CA ASN A 136 16.26 -25.11 19.75
C ASN A 136 14.76 -24.93 20.06
N GLU A 137 14.34 -23.74 20.45
CA GLU A 137 12.96 -23.41 20.79
C GLU A 137 12.32 -22.50 19.73
N THR A 138 13.10 -21.58 19.14
CA THR A 138 12.60 -20.64 18.13
C THR A 138 12.72 -21.22 16.72
N PHE A 139 11.59 -21.31 16.02
CA PHE A 139 11.54 -21.72 14.61
C PHE A 139 12.01 -20.59 13.69
N LEU A 140 12.79 -20.96 12.66
CA LEU A 140 13.26 -20.01 11.66
C LEU A 140 12.13 -19.59 10.73
N ASN A 141 11.96 -18.29 10.54
CA ASN A 141 11.13 -17.78 9.46
C ASN A 141 11.85 -17.86 8.10
N GLU A 142 11.13 -17.66 7.00
CA GLU A 142 11.68 -17.80 5.64
C GLU A 142 12.86 -16.86 5.37
N ARG A 143 12.85 -15.64 5.94
CA ARG A 143 13.90 -14.64 5.75
C ARG A 143 15.17 -14.98 6.53
N GLN A 144 15.04 -15.41 7.78
CA GLN A 144 16.12 -15.88 8.64
C GLN A 144 16.77 -17.14 8.06
N ALA A 145 15.95 -18.11 7.62
CA ALA A 145 16.43 -19.31 6.95
C ALA A 145 17.20 -18.96 5.67
N LEU A 146 16.71 -18.00 4.87
CA LEU A 146 17.40 -17.54 3.66
C LEU A 146 18.75 -16.90 3.98
N LYS A 147 18.82 -15.98 4.96
CA LYS A 147 20.09 -15.36 5.39
C LYS A 147 21.15 -16.40 5.78
N LEU A 148 20.75 -17.49 6.44
CA LEU A 148 21.68 -18.55 6.84
C LEU A 148 22.22 -19.39 5.69
N ILE A 149 21.39 -19.67 4.67
CA ILE A 149 21.73 -20.63 3.61
C ILE A 149 22.10 -19.99 2.27
N GLU A 150 21.93 -18.68 2.11
CA GLU A 150 22.17 -17.95 0.86
C GLU A 150 23.63 -18.08 0.37
N HIS A 151 24.58 -18.20 1.29
CA HIS A 151 26.01 -18.34 0.99
C HIS A 151 26.46 -19.80 0.79
N LEU A 152 25.56 -20.78 0.90
CA LEU A 152 25.90 -22.19 0.75
C LEU A 152 25.96 -22.62 -0.73
N ASP A 153 26.92 -23.47 -1.04
CA ASP A 153 27.05 -24.05 -2.37
C ASP A 153 25.85 -24.92 -2.75
N LYS A 154 25.52 -24.95 -4.05
CA LYS A 154 24.43 -25.78 -4.61
C LYS A 154 24.50 -27.26 -4.22
N THR A 155 25.70 -27.79 -4.05
CA THR A 155 25.92 -29.19 -3.62
C THR A 155 25.46 -29.42 -2.18
N ILE A 156 25.69 -28.44 -1.31
CA ILE A 156 25.33 -28.47 0.12
C ILE A 156 23.82 -28.28 0.25
N LEU A 157 23.27 -27.33 -0.49
CA LEU A 157 21.82 -27.09 -0.56
C LEU A 157 21.05 -28.34 -1.03
N LYS A 158 21.54 -29.05 -2.05
CA LYS A 158 20.92 -30.32 -2.49
C LYS A 158 20.99 -31.40 -1.42
N LYS A 159 22.12 -31.52 -0.71
CA LYS A 159 22.26 -32.49 0.39
C LYS A 159 21.33 -32.14 1.55
N LEU A 160 21.18 -30.86 1.86
CA LEU A 160 20.25 -30.37 2.89
C LEU A 160 18.80 -30.66 2.53
N ALA A 161 18.43 -30.47 1.26
CA ALA A 161 17.11 -30.80 0.76
C ALA A 161 16.79 -32.30 0.81
N VAL A 162 17.79 -33.16 0.57
CA VAL A 162 17.64 -34.62 0.70
C VAL A 162 17.56 -35.05 2.16
N LEU A 163 18.35 -34.45 3.05
CA LEU A 163 18.39 -34.80 4.48
C LEU A 163 17.06 -34.49 5.18
N ASN A 164 16.40 -33.40 4.79
CA ASN A 164 15.15 -32.94 5.36
C ASN A 164 13.90 -33.32 4.53
N ASP A 165 14.03 -34.26 3.58
CA ASP A 165 12.93 -34.71 2.71
C ASP A 165 12.20 -33.57 1.94
N PHE A 166 12.91 -32.49 1.62
CA PHE A 166 12.39 -31.36 0.84
C PHE A 166 12.31 -31.63 -0.68
N GLY A 167 12.76 -32.81 -1.12
CA GLY A 167 12.81 -33.20 -2.52
C GLY A 167 14.00 -32.60 -3.27
N ASN A 168 13.87 -32.42 -4.59
CA ASN A 168 14.98 -32.04 -5.48
C ASN A 168 15.22 -30.52 -5.56
N LEU A 169 15.13 -29.83 -4.43
CA LEU A 169 15.36 -28.38 -4.35
C LEU A 169 16.86 -28.06 -4.38
N SER A 170 17.21 -26.97 -5.07
CA SER A 170 18.61 -26.54 -5.21
C SER A 170 18.79 -25.03 -5.17
N THR A 171 17.70 -24.28 -4.96
CA THR A 171 17.73 -22.82 -4.83
C THR A 171 17.57 -22.44 -3.36
N PRO A 172 18.39 -21.51 -2.84
CA PRO A 172 18.30 -21.05 -1.45
C PRO A 172 16.89 -20.61 -1.05
N LYS A 173 16.20 -19.84 -1.91
CA LYS A 173 14.82 -19.39 -1.65
C LYS A 173 13.82 -20.54 -1.48
N ALA A 174 13.90 -21.58 -2.30
CA ALA A 174 12.96 -22.70 -2.19
C ALA A 174 13.23 -23.55 -0.94
N ILE A 175 14.50 -23.68 -0.56
CA ILE A 175 14.89 -24.42 0.65
C ILE A 175 14.54 -23.61 1.90
N ALA A 176 14.78 -22.29 1.92
CA ALA A 176 14.42 -21.41 3.03
C ALA A 176 12.91 -21.45 3.32
N LYS A 177 12.09 -21.41 2.28
CA LYS A 177 10.63 -21.58 2.40
C LYS A 177 10.25 -22.93 3.01
N LYS A 178 10.93 -24.02 2.61
CA LYS A 178 10.69 -25.35 3.16
C LYS A 178 11.14 -25.48 4.62
N ILE A 179 12.27 -24.88 4.98
CA ILE A 179 12.77 -24.83 6.36
C ILE A 179 11.73 -24.14 7.26
N SER A 180 11.14 -23.01 6.82
CA SER A 180 10.07 -22.35 7.58
C SER A 180 8.77 -23.14 7.62
N GLU A 181 8.38 -23.82 6.52
CA GLU A 181 7.18 -24.67 6.49
C GLU A 181 7.33 -25.92 7.38
N SER A 182 8.55 -26.43 7.52
CA SER A 182 8.87 -27.61 8.34
C SER A 182 9.22 -27.30 9.79
N ALA A 183 9.08 -26.03 10.21
CA ALA A 183 9.35 -25.58 11.58
C ALA A 183 10.73 -26.03 12.09
N ILE A 184 11.78 -25.80 11.29
CA ILE A 184 13.16 -26.11 11.68
C ILE A 184 13.74 -24.95 12.50
N THR A 185 14.39 -25.28 13.62
CA THR A 185 15.08 -24.30 14.48
C THR A 185 16.49 -24.01 13.98
N ARG A 186 17.11 -22.92 14.44
CA ARG A 186 18.50 -22.60 14.07
C ARG A 186 19.46 -23.71 14.47
N TYR A 187 19.33 -24.22 15.68
CA TYR A 187 20.13 -25.34 16.18
C TYR A 187 20.03 -26.58 15.29
N GLN A 188 18.82 -26.96 14.87
CA GLN A 188 18.60 -28.12 13.99
C GLN A 188 19.23 -27.92 12.61
N LEU A 189 19.07 -26.73 12.03
CA LEU A 189 19.67 -26.39 10.76
C LEU A 189 21.21 -26.43 10.83
N GLU A 190 21.79 -25.96 11.93
CA GLU A 190 23.23 -26.03 12.17
C GLU A 190 23.74 -27.46 12.33
N GLN A 191 23.02 -28.30 13.08
CA GLN A 191 23.34 -29.73 13.22
C GLN A 191 23.31 -30.45 11.85
N ASP A 192 22.32 -30.15 11.02
CA ASP A 192 22.21 -30.71 9.69
C ASP A 192 23.33 -30.24 8.76
N LEU A 193 23.70 -28.97 8.84
CA LEU A 193 24.82 -28.43 8.08
C LEU A 193 26.16 -29.02 8.53
N GLN A 194 26.38 -29.21 9.84
CA GLN A 194 27.56 -29.89 10.37
C GLN A 194 27.63 -31.35 9.92
N ARG A 195 26.50 -32.06 9.84
CA ARG A 195 26.42 -33.43 9.30
C ARG A 195 26.76 -33.50 7.81
N ILE A 196 26.35 -32.49 7.06
CA ILE A 196 26.59 -32.41 5.60
C ILE A 196 28.03 -31.96 5.29
N ASN A 197 28.58 -31.07 6.12
CA ASN A 197 29.92 -30.52 6.00
C ASN A 197 30.49 -30.14 7.39
N PRO A 198 31.35 -30.98 7.99
CA PRO A 198 31.86 -30.76 9.35
C PRO A 198 32.80 -29.55 9.48
N THR A 199 33.15 -28.90 8.37
CA THR A 199 34.03 -27.72 8.33
C THR A 199 33.26 -26.39 8.30
N GLN A 200 31.93 -26.43 8.25
CA GLN A 200 31.10 -25.24 8.01
C GLN A 200 30.25 -24.91 9.24
N SER A 201 30.66 -23.87 9.97
CA SER A 201 29.82 -23.20 10.97
C SER A 201 29.07 -22.05 10.30
N LEU A 202 27.80 -21.86 10.64
CA LEU A 202 27.05 -20.68 10.21
C LEU A 202 27.71 -19.41 10.81
N PRO A 203 27.63 -18.25 10.11
CA PRO A 203 28.16 -17.01 10.65
C PRO A 203 27.50 -16.68 11.99
N MET A 204 28.31 -16.35 13.00
CA MET A 204 27.79 -15.84 14.27
C MET A 204 27.11 -14.49 14.03
N ALA A 205 25.94 -14.31 14.63
CA ALA A 205 25.21 -13.05 14.53
C ALA A 205 26.08 -11.90 15.07
N SER A 206 26.15 -10.80 14.32
CA SER A 206 26.73 -9.53 14.77
C SER A 206 25.61 -8.60 15.21
#